data_AF-A0A5N7DD59-F1
#
_entry.id   AF-A0A5N7DD59-F1
#
_cell.length_a   1.000
_cell.length_b   1.000
_cell.length_c   1.000
_cell.angle_alpha   90.00
_cell.angle_beta   90.00
_cell.angle_gamma   90.00
#
_symmetry.space_group_name_H-M   'P 1'
#
loop_
_entity.id
_entity.type
_entity.pdbx_description
1 polymer ?
#
loop_
_entity_poly.entity_id
_entity_poly.type
_entity_poly.pdbx_seq_one_letter_code
_entity_poly.pdbx_strand_id
1 'polypeptide(L)'
;MDADHPFNETTRDQERRGFVNANLFTAKLYLQIPRTNPFGFFIGFGSQVLRKTLESAPWEKFHHPRIEAYLEDVEEDSLYNQLRDEELEEIDIRTLNGFVPAAAVWIEYCGKEKYDKAGSLGREIPAWDKWTGPEGWSKDRWAFWKKRFEWISTVRALDRTTRKIATNLVEQMTRIVRGEDGII
;
A
#
# COMPACT_ATOMS: atom_id res chain seq x y z
N MET A 1 -5.28 -10.28 -2.58
CA MET A 1 -5.12 -11.20 -1.44
C MET A 1 -4.82 -10.30 -0.25
N ASP A 2 -5.84 -10.05 0.56
CA ASP A 2 -5.72 -9.22 1.75
C ASP A 2 -5.07 -10.06 2.85
N ALA A 3 -4.04 -9.53 3.49
CA ALA A 3 -3.30 -10.24 4.54
C ALA A 3 -3.90 -10.00 5.93
N ASP A 4 -4.93 -9.15 6.01
CA ASP A 4 -5.52 -8.69 7.27
C ASP A 4 -7.04 -8.85 7.34
N HIS A 5 -7.58 -9.83 6.61
CA HIS A 5 -8.99 -10.22 6.68
C HIS A 5 -9.42 -10.50 8.15
N PRO A 6 -10.54 -9.92 8.65
CA PRO A 6 -10.97 -10.06 10.04
C PRO A 6 -11.32 -11.50 10.41
N PHE A 7 -11.68 -12.37 9.45
CA PHE A 7 -11.96 -13.79 9.71
C PHE A 7 -10.70 -14.65 9.88
N ASN A 8 -9.50 -14.11 9.62
CA ASN A 8 -8.25 -14.85 9.66
C ASN A 8 -7.49 -14.67 10.99
N GLU A 9 -8.17 -14.37 12.11
CA GLU A 9 -7.51 -14.09 13.41
C GLU A 9 -6.44 -15.13 13.81
N THR A 10 -6.68 -16.41 13.55
CA THR A 10 -5.77 -17.50 13.90
C THR A 10 -4.64 -17.70 12.88
N THR A 11 -4.78 -17.24 11.64
CA THR A 11 -3.79 -17.39 10.55
C THR A 11 -3.15 -16.07 10.13
N ARG A 12 -3.59 -14.93 10.69
CA ARG A 12 -3.23 -13.55 10.30
C ARG A 12 -1.72 -13.34 10.19
N ASP A 13 -0.96 -13.75 11.19
CA ASP A 13 0.50 -13.58 11.18
C ASP A 13 1.21 -14.44 10.13
N GLN A 14 0.64 -15.61 9.78
CA GLN A 14 1.14 -16.44 8.69
C GLN A 14 0.82 -15.81 7.34
N GLU A 15 -0.37 -15.24 7.17
CA GLU A 15 -0.80 -14.58 5.93
C GLU A 15 -0.04 -13.28 5.68
N ARG A 16 0.15 -12.45 6.70
CA ARG A 16 1.03 -11.27 6.65
C ARG A 16 2.44 -11.63 6.19
N ARG A 17 3.04 -12.67 6.78
CA ARG A 17 4.36 -13.15 6.36
C ARG A 17 4.35 -13.66 4.91
N GLY A 18 3.32 -14.41 4.52
CA GLY A 18 3.14 -14.87 3.14
C GLY A 18 3.06 -13.71 2.14
N PHE A 19 2.30 -12.67 2.48
CA PHE A 19 2.15 -11.48 1.65
C PHE A 19 3.46 -10.70 1.51
N VAL A 20 4.22 -10.51 2.60
CA VAL A 20 5.56 -9.90 2.55
C VAL A 20 6.51 -10.72 1.68
N ASN A 21 6.53 -12.05 1.85
CA ASN A 21 7.37 -12.95 1.07
C ASN A 21 7.04 -12.90 -0.44
N ALA A 22 5.75 -12.83 -0.79
CA ALA A 22 5.33 -12.69 -2.19
C ALA A 22 5.79 -11.36 -2.81
N ASN A 23 5.69 -10.26 -2.08
CA ASN A 23 6.19 -8.95 -2.52
C ASN A 23 7.72 -8.97 -2.66
N LEU A 24 8.45 -9.57 -1.72
CA LEU A 24 9.91 -9.71 -1.77
C LEU A 24 10.38 -10.53 -2.97
N PHE A 25 9.74 -11.68 -3.22
CA PHE A 25 10.04 -12.50 -4.38
C PHE A 25 9.82 -11.73 -5.68
N THR A 26 8.69 -11.04 -5.80
CA THR A 26 8.32 -10.29 -7.01
C THR A 26 9.28 -9.12 -7.26
N ALA A 27 9.65 -8.37 -6.23
CA ALA A 27 10.60 -7.26 -6.33
C ALA A 27 12.00 -7.75 -6.74
N LYS A 28 12.48 -8.85 -6.14
CA LYS A 28 13.77 -9.46 -6.51
C LYS A 28 13.75 -10.02 -7.93
N LEU A 29 12.68 -10.69 -8.32
CA LEU A 29 12.51 -11.20 -9.69
C LEU A 29 12.54 -10.05 -10.71
N TYR A 30 11.83 -8.94 -10.44
CA TYR A 30 11.86 -7.75 -11.30
C TYR A 30 13.29 -7.24 -11.56
N LEU A 31 14.12 -7.15 -10.52
CA LEU A 31 15.50 -6.67 -10.64
C LEU A 31 16.41 -7.60 -11.47
N GLN A 32 16.07 -8.88 -11.59
CA GLN A 32 16.87 -9.87 -12.32
C GLN A 32 16.50 -9.98 -13.80
N ILE A 33 15.38 -9.40 -14.24
CA ILE A 33 14.96 -9.51 -15.63
C ILE A 33 15.53 -8.33 -16.46
N PRO A 34 16.08 -8.56 -17.66
CA PRO A 34 16.60 -7.50 -18.52
C PRO A 34 15.58 -6.38 -18.78
N ARG A 35 16.02 -5.12 -18.86
CA ARG A 35 15.12 -3.94 -18.92
C ARG A 35 14.20 -3.91 -20.15
N THR A 36 14.63 -4.49 -21.27
CA THR A 36 13.78 -4.75 -22.44
C THR A 36 12.95 -6.00 -22.16
N ASN A 37 11.90 -5.85 -21.34
CA ASN A 37 11.12 -7.00 -20.91
C ASN A 37 9.61 -6.74 -20.98
N PRO A 38 8.82 -7.66 -21.59
CA PRO A 38 7.37 -7.61 -21.56
C PRO A 38 6.77 -7.59 -20.15
N PHE A 39 7.52 -7.98 -19.11
CA PHE A 39 7.09 -7.94 -17.71
C PHE A 39 7.38 -6.62 -16.97
N GLY A 40 7.61 -5.52 -17.68
CA GLY A 40 7.71 -4.17 -17.10
C GLY A 40 6.49 -3.74 -16.27
N PHE A 41 5.37 -4.47 -16.34
CA PHE A 41 4.18 -4.27 -15.52
C PHE A 41 4.37 -4.68 -14.04
N PHE A 42 5.40 -5.45 -13.65
CA PHE A 42 5.60 -5.85 -12.26
C PHE A 42 5.85 -4.66 -11.32
N ILE A 43 6.44 -3.57 -11.82
CA ILE A 43 6.54 -2.32 -11.06
C ILE A 43 5.16 -1.69 -10.77
N GLY A 44 4.17 -1.98 -11.61
CA GLY A 44 2.76 -1.63 -11.44
C GLY A 44 2.12 -2.37 -10.28
N PHE A 45 2.50 -3.62 -10.00
CA PHE A 45 2.04 -4.33 -8.79
C PHE A 45 2.50 -3.62 -7.51
N GLY A 46 3.78 -3.25 -7.41
CA GLY A 46 4.26 -2.47 -6.26
C GLY A 46 3.59 -1.09 -6.12
N SER A 47 3.07 -0.55 -7.22
CA SER A 47 2.33 0.72 -7.22
C SER A 47 0.92 0.56 -6.65
N GLN A 48 0.24 -0.54 -6.98
CA GLN A 48 -1.05 -0.89 -6.39
C GLN A 48 -0.92 -1.11 -4.87
N VAL A 49 0.14 -1.79 -4.43
CA VAL A 49 0.43 -1.97 -3.00
C VAL A 49 0.60 -0.61 -2.32
N LEU A 50 1.43 0.28 -2.86
CA LEU A 50 1.64 1.62 -2.29
C LEU A 50 0.34 2.44 -2.21
N ARG A 51 -0.48 2.41 -3.27
CA ARG A 51 -1.78 3.10 -3.28
C ARG A 51 -2.70 2.55 -2.20
N LYS A 52 -2.86 1.21 -2.12
CA LYS A 52 -3.71 0.60 -1.08
C LYS A 52 -3.21 0.93 0.34
N THR A 53 -1.90 0.90 0.58
CA THR A 53 -1.32 1.24 1.89
C THR A 53 -1.48 2.72 2.27
N LEU A 54 -1.33 3.65 1.32
CA LEU A 54 -1.12 5.07 1.64
C LEU A 54 -2.29 5.96 1.24
N GLU A 55 -3.09 5.54 0.29
CA GLU A 55 -4.16 6.33 -0.33
C GLU A 55 -5.56 5.85 0.09
N SER A 56 -5.73 4.69 0.74
CA SER A 56 -7.06 4.14 1.05
C SER A 56 -7.69 4.54 2.38
N ALA A 57 -6.95 4.85 3.45
CA ALA A 57 -7.52 4.90 4.83
C ALA A 57 -7.99 6.30 5.33
N PRO A 58 -9.31 6.55 5.50
CA PRO A 58 -9.88 7.62 6.33
C PRO A 58 -10.55 7.09 7.61
N TRP A 59 -10.22 7.65 8.78
CA TRP A 59 -10.64 7.12 10.09
C TRP A 59 -11.67 8.00 10.84
N GLU A 60 -12.13 9.10 10.25
CA GLU A 60 -13.01 10.09 10.91
C GLU A 60 -14.48 10.05 10.43
N LYS A 61 -14.84 9.08 9.58
CA LYS A 61 -16.19 8.95 9.02
C LYS A 61 -16.83 7.65 9.52
N PHE A 62 -17.97 7.77 10.20
CA PHE A 62 -18.77 6.65 10.68
C PHE A 62 -19.81 6.18 9.67
N HIS A 63 -20.17 7.08 8.74
CA HIS A 63 -21.05 6.83 7.60
C HIS A 63 -20.20 6.86 6.34
N HIS A 64 -20.22 5.74 5.61
CA HIS A 64 -19.44 5.56 4.39
C HIS A 64 -20.40 5.48 3.21
N PRO A 65 -20.56 6.57 2.42
CA PRO A 65 -21.52 6.60 1.32
C PRO A 65 -21.35 5.46 0.30
N ARG A 66 -20.14 4.89 0.18
CA ARG A 66 -19.92 3.70 -0.64
C ARG A 66 -20.53 2.44 -0.02
N ILE A 67 -20.31 2.20 1.26
CA ILE A 67 -20.89 1.06 1.98
C ILE A 67 -22.41 1.19 1.96
N GLU A 68 -22.90 2.40 2.25
CA GLU A 68 -24.33 2.69 2.31
C GLU A 68 -25.01 2.50 0.95
N ALA A 69 -24.44 3.00 -0.15
CA ALA A 69 -25.04 2.87 -1.48
C ALA A 69 -24.82 1.48 -2.13
N TYR A 70 -23.73 0.78 -1.80
CA TYR A 70 -23.43 -0.53 -2.39
C TYR A 70 -24.15 -1.68 -1.69
N LEU A 71 -24.49 -1.50 -0.40
CA LEU A 71 -25.14 -2.53 0.41
C LEU A 71 -26.64 -2.31 0.61
N GLU A 72 -27.21 -1.20 0.09
CA GLU A 72 -28.62 -0.82 0.28
C GLU A 72 -29.60 -1.94 -0.14
N ASP A 73 -29.27 -2.67 -1.21
CA ASP A 73 -30.12 -3.71 -1.80
C ASP A 73 -29.68 -5.16 -1.42
N VAL A 74 -28.72 -5.33 -0.51
CA VAL A 74 -28.24 -6.67 -0.12
C VAL A 74 -29.12 -7.23 1.01
N GLU A 75 -30.12 -8.02 0.64
CA GLU A 75 -31.08 -8.62 1.60
C GLU A 75 -30.52 -9.81 2.40
N GLU A 76 -29.49 -10.49 1.90
CA GLU A 76 -28.91 -11.65 2.57
C GLU A 76 -27.90 -11.20 3.65
N ASP A 77 -28.23 -11.42 4.92
CA ASP A 77 -27.42 -11.01 6.07
C ASP A 77 -25.96 -11.49 6.00
N SER A 78 -25.69 -12.73 5.57
CA SER A 78 -24.32 -13.27 5.43
C SER A 78 -23.52 -12.52 4.38
N LEU A 79 -24.14 -12.26 3.22
CA LEU A 79 -23.51 -11.54 2.11
C LEU A 79 -23.32 -10.06 2.46
N TYR A 80 -24.31 -9.44 3.11
CA TYR A 80 -24.23 -8.08 3.62
C TYR A 80 -23.06 -7.92 4.59
N ASN A 81 -22.96 -8.82 5.59
CA ASN A 81 -21.89 -8.78 6.57
C ASN A 81 -20.52 -8.99 5.91
N GLN A 82 -20.42 -9.94 4.97
CA GLN A 82 -19.18 -10.16 4.21
C GLN A 82 -18.76 -8.92 3.42
N LEU A 83 -19.65 -8.35 2.60
CA LEU A 83 -19.33 -7.18 1.76
C LEU A 83 -19.06 -5.93 2.59
N ARG A 84 -19.78 -5.73 3.70
CA ARG A 84 -19.49 -4.67 4.68
C ARG A 84 -18.10 -4.85 5.26
N ASP A 85 -17.75 -6.07 5.68
CA ASP A 85 -16.46 -6.35 6.31
C ASP A 85 -15.31 -6.20 5.31
N GLU A 86 -15.49 -6.61 4.04
CA GLU A 86 -14.56 -6.35 2.93
C GLU A 86 -14.35 -4.84 2.69
N GLU A 87 -15.41 -4.04 2.71
CA GLU A 87 -15.30 -2.58 2.58
C GLU A 87 -14.66 -1.94 3.83
N LEU A 88 -14.96 -2.46 5.03
CA LEU A 88 -14.34 -2.03 6.27
C LEU A 88 -12.85 -2.42 6.35
N GLU A 89 -12.39 -3.49 5.69
CA GLU A 89 -10.97 -3.81 5.55
C GLU A 89 -10.18 -2.73 4.79
N GLU A 90 -10.76 -2.19 3.73
CA GLU A 90 -10.16 -1.05 3.00
C GLU A 90 -10.07 0.22 3.88
N ILE A 91 -10.84 0.26 4.99
CA ILE A 91 -10.98 1.41 5.88
C ILE A 91 -10.24 1.19 7.22
N ASP A 92 -10.08 -0.05 7.70
CA ASP A 92 -9.46 -0.37 8.99
C ASP A 92 -7.95 -0.12 8.92
N ILE A 93 -7.51 0.85 9.69
CA ILE A 93 -6.10 1.24 9.81
C ILE A 93 -5.18 0.08 10.19
N ARG A 94 -5.68 -0.95 10.88
CA ARG A 94 -4.87 -2.11 11.31
C ARG A 94 -4.41 -2.97 10.13
N THR A 95 -5.07 -2.90 8.96
CA THR A 95 -4.56 -3.56 7.73
C THR A 95 -3.18 -3.03 7.34
N LEU A 96 -2.83 -1.79 7.74
CA LEU A 96 -1.49 -1.23 7.54
C LEU A 96 -0.39 -2.06 8.19
N ASN A 97 -0.69 -2.89 9.20
CA ASN A 97 0.29 -3.81 9.78
C ASN A 97 0.75 -4.87 8.78
N GLY A 98 -0.10 -5.34 7.86
CA GLY A 98 0.31 -6.19 6.74
C GLY A 98 0.86 -5.41 5.54
N PHE A 99 0.26 -4.26 5.24
CA PHE A 99 0.55 -3.49 4.04
C PHE A 99 1.83 -2.63 4.09
N VAL A 100 2.20 -2.09 5.26
CA VAL A 100 3.43 -1.27 5.41
C VAL A 100 4.71 -2.09 5.21
N PRO A 101 4.86 -3.29 5.81
CA PRO A 101 6.03 -4.15 5.51
C PRO A 101 6.13 -4.53 4.03
N ALA A 102 5.00 -4.80 3.36
CA ALA A 102 4.99 -5.10 1.94
C ALA A 102 5.40 -3.89 1.08
N ALA A 103 4.90 -2.70 1.40
CA ALA A 103 5.31 -1.46 0.75
C ALA A 103 6.80 -1.17 0.95
N ALA A 104 7.34 -1.52 2.13
CA ALA A 104 8.75 -1.29 2.45
C ALA A 104 9.70 -1.97 1.47
N VAL A 105 9.41 -3.24 1.13
CA VAL A 105 10.17 -4.01 0.14
C VAL A 105 10.30 -3.26 -1.18
N TRP A 106 9.22 -2.66 -1.67
CA TRP A 106 9.22 -1.98 -2.96
C TRP A 106 10.03 -0.68 -2.97
N ILE A 107 10.06 0.04 -1.84
CA ILE A 107 10.91 1.22 -1.68
C ILE A 107 12.36 0.79 -1.50
N GLU A 108 12.62 -0.28 -0.75
CA GLU A 108 13.97 -0.77 -0.48
C GLU A 108 14.68 -1.22 -1.76
N TYR A 109 14.01 -2.03 -2.58
CA TYR A 109 14.62 -2.63 -3.77
C TYR A 109 14.45 -1.79 -5.03
N CYS A 110 13.38 -1.00 -5.13
CA CYS A 110 13.02 -0.30 -6.36
C CYS A 110 12.78 1.19 -6.15
N GLY A 111 13.05 1.73 -4.95
CA GLY A 111 12.69 3.11 -4.59
C GLY A 111 13.36 4.14 -5.50
N LYS A 112 14.64 3.97 -5.83
CA LYS A 112 15.35 4.89 -6.73
C LYS A 112 14.76 4.91 -8.14
N GLU A 113 14.53 3.73 -8.72
CA GLU A 113 13.90 3.61 -10.03
C GLU A 113 12.47 4.16 -10.05
N LYS A 114 11.69 3.89 -9.00
CA LYS A 114 10.32 4.42 -8.83
C LYS A 114 10.32 5.94 -8.70
N TYR A 115 11.26 6.51 -7.94
CA TYR A 115 11.40 7.94 -7.80
C TYR A 115 11.71 8.59 -9.14
N ASP A 116 12.63 8.03 -9.92
CA ASP A 116 13.05 8.59 -11.21
C ASP A 116 12.06 8.33 -12.36
N LYS A 117 11.05 7.49 -12.14
CA LYS A 117 10.01 7.17 -13.13
C LYS A 117 9.05 8.34 -13.35
N ALA A 118 8.51 8.41 -14.56
CA ALA A 118 7.46 9.34 -14.96
C ALA A 118 6.38 8.58 -15.77
N GLY A 119 5.19 9.17 -15.90
CA GLY A 119 4.08 8.60 -16.67
C GLY A 119 3.21 7.65 -15.85
N SER A 120 2.43 6.80 -16.53
CA SER A 120 1.33 6.04 -15.90
C SER A 120 1.78 5.09 -14.77
N LEU A 121 0.97 5.02 -13.70
CA LEU A 121 1.03 4.02 -12.62
C LEU A 121 0.16 2.78 -12.90
N GLY A 122 -0.44 2.69 -14.09
CA GLY A 122 -1.49 1.73 -14.43
C GLY A 122 -2.89 2.33 -14.27
N ARG A 123 -3.89 1.49 -14.00
CA ARG A 123 -5.28 1.93 -13.80
C ARG A 123 -5.42 2.65 -12.46
N GLU A 124 -5.71 3.95 -12.52
CA GLU A 124 -6.02 4.78 -11.36
C GLU A 124 -7.53 4.92 -11.20
N ILE A 125 -8.03 4.87 -9.96
CA ILE A 125 -9.46 4.98 -9.67
C ILE A 125 -9.61 6.08 -8.60
N PRO A 126 -9.78 7.35 -9.03
CA PRO A 126 -9.75 8.52 -8.14
C PRO A 126 -10.75 8.48 -6.99
N ALA A 127 -11.83 7.71 -7.10
CA ALA A 127 -12.83 7.53 -6.03
C ALA A 127 -12.25 6.91 -4.75
N TRP A 128 -11.13 6.18 -4.86
CA TRP A 128 -10.49 5.44 -3.75
C TRP A 128 -9.24 6.10 -3.21
N ASP A 129 -8.62 6.97 -3.99
CA ASP A 129 -7.30 7.51 -3.70
C ASP A 129 -7.40 8.85 -2.94
N LYS A 130 -6.69 8.99 -1.80
CA LYS A 130 -6.48 10.32 -1.16
C LYS A 130 -5.53 11.24 -1.94
N TRP A 131 -4.86 10.72 -2.96
CA TRP A 131 -4.05 11.55 -3.85
C TRP A 131 -4.95 12.39 -4.76
N THR A 132 -4.81 13.71 -4.69
CA THR A 132 -5.61 14.67 -5.49
C THR A 132 -4.82 15.34 -6.60
N GLY A 133 -3.54 15.01 -6.77
CA GLY A 133 -2.72 15.53 -7.86
C GLY A 133 -2.86 14.72 -9.16
N PRO A 134 -2.02 15.00 -10.17
CA PRO A 134 -2.09 14.34 -11.46
C PRO A 134 -1.90 12.82 -11.38
N GLU A 135 -2.52 12.10 -12.33
CA GLU A 135 -2.30 10.67 -12.53
C GLU A 135 -0.83 10.37 -12.85
N GLY A 136 -0.39 9.18 -12.46
CA GLY A 136 0.94 8.65 -12.72
C GLY A 136 1.99 8.98 -11.66
N TRP A 137 3.21 8.60 -11.99
CA TRP A 137 4.41 8.87 -11.21
C TRP A 137 4.73 10.35 -11.22
N SER A 138 4.87 10.94 -10.03
CA SER A 138 5.33 12.31 -9.87
C SER A 138 6.10 12.49 -8.57
N LYS A 139 6.96 13.51 -8.53
CA LYS A 139 7.71 13.89 -7.33
C LYS A 139 6.78 14.38 -6.22
N ASP A 140 5.67 15.02 -6.58
CA ASP A 140 4.65 15.45 -5.63
C ASP A 140 3.93 14.26 -4.99
N ARG A 141 3.61 13.22 -5.78
CA ARG A 141 3.01 11.99 -5.26
C ARG A 141 3.98 11.22 -4.36
N TRP A 142 5.26 11.21 -4.71
CA TRP A 142 6.31 10.67 -3.83
C TRP A 142 6.38 11.41 -2.49
N ALA A 143 6.33 12.74 -2.51
CA ALA A 143 6.30 13.56 -1.29
C ALA A 143 5.04 13.31 -0.46
N PHE A 144 3.89 13.12 -1.10
CA PHE A 144 2.65 12.72 -0.43
C PHE A 144 2.79 11.36 0.27
N TRP A 145 3.31 10.34 -0.41
CA TRP A 145 3.55 9.02 0.20
C TRP A 145 4.50 9.09 1.39
N LYS A 146 5.57 9.88 1.28
CA LYS A 146 6.49 10.11 2.41
C LYS A 146 5.75 10.71 3.61
N LYS A 147 4.91 11.75 3.41
CA LYS A 147 4.08 12.32 4.48
C LYS A 147 3.13 11.31 5.10
N ARG A 148 2.61 10.37 4.31
CA ARG A 148 1.75 9.29 4.83
C ARG A 148 2.54 8.32 5.71
N PHE A 149 3.76 7.93 5.33
CA PHE A 149 4.63 7.13 6.22
C PHE A 149 5.03 7.88 7.50
N GLU A 150 5.28 9.19 7.43
CA GLU A 150 5.49 10.03 8.61
C GLU A 150 4.29 9.94 9.56
N TRP A 151 3.07 10.12 9.05
CA TRP A 151 1.84 9.96 9.84
C TRP A 151 1.71 8.55 10.44
N ILE A 152 1.87 7.48 9.63
CA ILE A 152 1.80 6.07 10.07
C ILE A 152 2.74 5.83 11.26
N SER A 153 3.95 6.38 11.23
CA SER A 153 4.94 6.21 12.32
C SER A 153 4.45 6.71 13.69
N THR A 154 3.42 7.56 13.73
CA THR A 154 2.84 8.14 14.95
C THR A 154 1.58 7.43 15.45
N VAL A 155 0.92 6.61 14.61
CA VAL A 155 -0.39 6.00 14.90
C VAL A 155 -0.27 4.86 15.92
N ARG A 156 -0.66 5.12 17.17
CA ARG A 156 -0.50 4.15 18.28
C ARG A 156 -1.35 2.89 18.15
N ALA A 157 -2.41 2.91 17.35
CA ALA A 157 -3.23 1.73 17.03
C ALA A 157 -2.49 0.69 16.18
N LEU A 158 -1.37 1.08 15.54
CA LEU A 158 -0.52 0.18 14.75
C LEU A 158 0.57 -0.47 15.60
N ASP A 159 1.00 -1.64 15.14
CA ASP A 159 2.05 -2.39 15.79
C ASP A 159 3.33 -1.56 15.84
N ARG A 160 4.08 -1.71 16.94
CA ARG A 160 5.34 -1.00 17.13
C ARG A 160 6.34 -1.31 16.00
N THR A 161 6.30 -2.52 15.43
CA THR A 161 7.13 -2.92 14.28
C THR A 161 6.72 -2.16 13.02
N THR A 162 5.43 -2.10 12.69
CA THR A 162 4.88 -1.31 11.57
C THR A 162 5.33 0.14 11.64
N ARG A 163 5.23 0.76 12.82
CA ARG A 163 5.67 2.14 13.02
C ARG A 163 7.17 2.34 12.81
N LYS A 164 8.01 1.40 13.30
CA LYS A 164 9.47 1.43 13.07
C LYS A 164 9.82 1.31 11.59
N ILE A 165 9.14 0.41 10.86
CA ILE A 165 9.32 0.25 9.41
C ILE A 165 8.97 1.57 8.71
N ALA A 166 7.85 2.18 9.06
CA ALA A 166 7.46 3.47 8.49
C ALA A 166 8.50 4.58 8.76
N THR A 167 9.06 4.66 9.97
CA THR A 167 10.16 5.60 10.28
C THR A 167 11.37 5.37 9.37
N ASN A 168 11.82 4.12 9.22
CA ASN A 168 12.96 3.78 8.37
C ASN A 168 12.70 4.13 6.89
N LEU A 169 11.47 3.92 6.41
CA LEU A 169 11.09 4.27 5.04
C LEU A 169 11.15 5.78 4.79
N VAL A 170 10.73 6.61 5.75
CA VAL A 170 10.84 8.07 5.64
C VAL A 170 12.29 8.50 5.47
N GLU A 171 13.21 7.88 6.22
CA GLU A 171 14.65 8.12 6.09
C GLU A 171 15.17 7.67 4.72
N GLN A 172 14.83 6.46 4.28
CA GLN A 172 15.24 5.94 2.97
C GLN A 172 14.71 6.80 1.83
N MET A 173 13.43 7.15 1.83
CA MET A 173 12.84 8.06 0.83
C MET A 173 13.51 9.43 0.83
N THR A 174 14.02 9.90 1.98
CA THR A 174 14.80 11.14 2.06
C THR A 174 16.17 11.00 1.41
N ARG A 175 16.85 9.86 1.60
CA ARG A 175 18.12 9.57 0.92
C ARG A 175 17.95 9.46 -0.59
N ILE A 176 16.87 8.81 -1.07
CA ILE A 176 16.49 8.74 -2.49
C ILE A 176 16.38 10.14 -3.10
N VAL A 177 15.67 11.04 -2.41
CA VAL A 177 15.46 12.43 -2.87
C VAL A 177 16.79 13.20 -2.94
N ARG A 178 17.71 12.96 -1.99
CA ARG A 178 19.03 13.61 -1.94
C ARG A 178 20.04 12.99 -2.91
N GLY A 179 19.73 11.84 -3.50
CA GLY A 179 20.67 11.08 -4.35
C GLY A 179 21.75 10.35 -3.56
N GLU A 180 21.50 10.06 -2.27
CA GLU A 180 22.45 9.44 -1.34
C GLU A 180 22.39 7.90 -1.35
N ASP A 181 21.52 7.28 -2.17
CA ASP A 181 21.46 5.82 -2.32
C ASP A 181 22.50 5.29 -3.28
N GLY A 182 23.77 5.49 -2.92
CA GLY A 182 24.87 4.69 -3.45
C GLY A 182 24.67 3.24 -3.03
N ILE A 183 24.56 2.37 -4.03
CA ILE A 183 24.53 0.90 -3.91
C ILE A 183 25.68 0.45 -3.00
N ILE A 184 25.37 -0.33 -1.96
CA ILE A 184 26.29 -1.35 -1.43
C ILE A 184 26.12 -2.59 -2.31
#